data_AF-A0A9Y2AY48-F1
#
_entry.id   AF-A0A9Y2AY48-F1
#
_cell.length_a   1.000
_cell.length_b   1.000
_cell.length_c   1.000
_cell.angle_alpha   90.00
_cell.angle_beta   90.00
_cell.angle_gamma   90.00
#
_symmetry.space_group_name_H-M   'P 1'
#
loop_
_entity.id
_entity.type
_entity.pdbx_description
1 polymer ?
#
loop_
_entity_poly.entity_id
_entity_poly.type
_entity_poly.pdbx_seq_one_letter_code
_entity_poly.pdbx_strand_id
1 'polypeptide(L)'
;MQPQLQPAPAQDLRALLDRNPVIGEARRGSRRFWTTREEKLLNQHYPSGGVEACLALLPGRSAVAIYNHASSLGIQAPATQKHDFRRQRWTSSDHIDSVIRRTYQRTPAKGEIDALAVAVNRPRWWVTKRASKLGLVTPRFKEPAWTEAERDILHDNFHRSAKTVQRILKRAGFVRTETAITVMGKRLGATREDPHHVTAHGLATLMGVGAKTVTGWITRGLLRARRRGTERTVAQGGDQHWIHLRDVRSFIIDNAAVVDIRKVDKFWFIDLVAHNHD
;
A
#
# COMPACT_ATOMS: atom_id res chain seq x y z
N MET A 1 17.77 -48.90 -0.11
CA MET A 1 17.00 -47.93 -0.91
C MET A 1 15.69 -47.67 -0.19
N GLN A 2 15.46 -46.46 0.33
CA GLN A 2 14.15 -46.10 0.88
C GLN A 2 13.19 -45.82 -0.28
N PRO A 3 11.99 -46.42 -0.32
CA PRO A 3 11.01 -46.10 -1.33
C PRO A 3 10.55 -44.65 -1.11
N GLN A 4 10.73 -43.80 -2.12
CA GLN A 4 10.16 -42.47 -2.14
C GLN A 4 8.63 -42.62 -2.12
N LEU A 5 8.03 -42.40 -0.95
CA LEU A 5 6.59 -42.22 -0.79
C LEU A 5 6.17 -41.07 -1.71
N GLN A 6 5.60 -41.40 -2.87
CA GLN A 6 4.93 -40.40 -3.69
C GLN A 6 3.77 -39.82 -2.87
N PRO A 7 3.70 -38.50 -2.69
CA PRO A 7 2.61 -37.90 -1.93
C PRO A 7 1.28 -38.20 -2.63
N ALA A 8 0.28 -38.62 -1.85
CA ALA A 8 -1.05 -38.92 -2.36
C ALA A 8 -1.61 -37.75 -3.21
N PRO A 9 -2.32 -38.03 -4.32
CA PRO A 9 -2.88 -36.99 -5.18
C PRO A 9 -3.74 -36.03 -4.34
N ALA A 10 -3.58 -34.73 -4.55
CA ALA A 10 -4.40 -33.74 -3.85
C ALA A 10 -5.86 -33.96 -4.27
N GLN A 11 -6.77 -34.05 -3.30
CA GLN A 11 -8.19 -34.35 -3.53
C GLN A 11 -8.98 -33.14 -4.06
N ASP A 12 -8.43 -31.93 -3.92
CA ASP A 12 -9.02 -30.67 -4.38
C ASP A 12 -7.95 -29.57 -4.49
N LEU A 13 -8.24 -28.52 -5.28
CA LEU A 13 -7.41 -27.34 -5.49
C LEU A 13 -6.98 -26.70 -4.17
N ARG A 14 -7.84 -26.71 -3.15
CA ARG A 14 -7.54 -26.14 -1.83
C ARG A 14 -6.43 -26.90 -1.10
N ALA A 15 -6.46 -28.23 -1.14
CA ALA A 15 -5.41 -29.07 -0.56
C ALA A 15 -4.09 -28.96 -1.34
N LEU A 16 -4.16 -28.69 -2.65
CA LEU A 16 -2.98 -28.46 -3.48
C LEU A 16 -2.34 -27.09 -3.18
N LEU A 17 -3.16 -26.07 -2.94
CA LEU A 17 -2.69 -24.76 -2.48
C LEU A 17 -1.99 -24.86 -1.13
N ASP A 18 -2.58 -25.53 -0.13
CA ASP A 18 -1.97 -25.64 1.21
C ASP A 18 -0.60 -26.36 1.20
N ARG A 19 -0.33 -27.18 0.17
CA ARG A 19 0.96 -27.84 -0.07
C ARG A 19 1.98 -26.98 -0.82
N ASN A 20 1.61 -25.79 -1.28
CA ASN A 20 2.49 -24.93 -2.03
C ASN A 20 3.52 -24.26 -1.10
N PRO A 21 4.82 -24.59 -1.21
CA PRO A 21 5.84 -24.20 -0.24
C PRO A 21 6.15 -22.70 -0.23
N VAL A 22 5.53 -21.90 -1.12
CA VAL A 22 5.86 -20.48 -1.34
C VAL A 22 4.65 -19.57 -1.09
N ILE A 23 3.56 -20.09 -0.52
CA ILE A 23 2.41 -19.26 -0.12
C ILE A 23 2.86 -18.26 0.95
N GLY A 24 2.71 -16.96 0.64
CA GLY A 24 3.05 -15.87 1.55
C GLY A 24 4.49 -15.36 1.46
N GLU A 25 5.39 -16.03 0.74
CA GLU A 25 6.76 -15.55 0.56
C GLU A 25 6.89 -14.44 -0.50
N ALA A 26 7.87 -13.55 -0.30
CA ALA A 26 8.19 -12.49 -1.26
C ALA A 26 8.82 -13.06 -2.55
N ARG A 27 8.28 -12.66 -3.71
CA ARG A 27 8.80 -13.05 -5.04
C ARG A 27 10.18 -12.43 -5.29
N ARG A 28 11.23 -13.26 -5.35
CA ARG A 28 12.63 -12.85 -5.61
C ARG A 28 13.28 -13.72 -6.71
N GLY A 29 14.20 -13.13 -7.48
CA GLY A 29 14.97 -13.83 -8.52
C GLY A 29 14.11 -14.40 -9.66
N SER A 30 14.40 -15.63 -10.09
CA SER A 30 13.69 -16.35 -11.16
C SER A 30 12.19 -16.51 -10.89
N ARG A 31 11.73 -16.45 -9.63
CA ARG A 31 10.30 -16.45 -9.27
C ARG A 31 9.53 -15.20 -9.74
N ARG A 32 10.23 -14.14 -10.17
CA ARG A 32 9.61 -12.95 -10.74
C ARG A 32 9.31 -13.08 -12.22
N PHE A 33 10.15 -13.79 -12.97
CA PHE A 33 10.11 -13.81 -14.43
C PHE A 33 9.66 -15.17 -14.94
N TRP A 34 8.74 -15.20 -15.89
CA TRP A 34 8.34 -16.44 -16.53
C TRP A 34 9.40 -16.89 -17.52
N THR A 35 9.89 -18.11 -17.35
CA THR A 35 10.85 -18.71 -18.28
C THR A 35 10.11 -19.35 -19.45
N THR A 36 10.78 -19.48 -20.59
CA THR A 36 10.24 -20.16 -21.79
C THR A 36 9.79 -21.59 -21.48
N ARG A 37 10.47 -22.27 -20.55
CA ARG A 37 10.07 -23.60 -20.06
C ARG A 37 8.74 -23.57 -19.32
N GLU A 38 8.56 -22.62 -18.40
CA GLU A 38 7.32 -22.48 -17.64
C GLU A 38 6.14 -22.07 -18.54
N GLU A 39 6.36 -21.20 -19.53
CA GLU A 39 5.34 -20.82 -20.51
C GLU A 39 4.94 -21.98 -21.43
N LYS A 40 5.92 -22.82 -21.83
CA LYS A 40 5.64 -24.04 -22.59
C LYS A 40 4.76 -25.01 -21.79
N LEU A 41 5.09 -25.22 -20.51
CA LEU A 41 4.29 -26.05 -19.61
C LEU A 41 2.90 -25.45 -19.38
N LEU A 42 2.80 -24.14 -19.25
CA LEU A 42 1.52 -23.44 -19.11
C LEU A 42 0.64 -23.63 -20.37
N ASN A 43 1.19 -23.43 -21.57
CA ASN A 43 0.47 -23.65 -22.83
C ASN A 43 -0.01 -25.08 -23.02
N GLN A 44 0.76 -26.08 -22.57
CA GLN A 44 0.43 -27.49 -22.76
C GLN A 44 -0.62 -27.99 -21.76
N HIS A 45 -0.56 -27.54 -20.50
CA HIS A 45 -1.34 -28.13 -19.41
C HIS A 45 -2.49 -27.27 -18.90
N TYR A 46 -2.44 -25.94 -19.13
CA TYR A 46 -3.52 -25.04 -18.69
C TYR A 46 -4.84 -25.27 -19.45
N PRO A 47 -4.85 -25.52 -20.78
CA PRO A 47 -6.10 -25.79 -21.52
C PRO A 47 -6.81 -27.10 -21.17
N SER A 48 -6.13 -28.05 -20.54
CA SER A 48 -6.70 -29.37 -20.19
C SER A 48 -7.07 -29.50 -18.71
N GLY A 49 -6.36 -28.84 -17.80
CA GLY A 49 -6.59 -28.96 -16.35
C GLY A 49 -6.51 -27.65 -15.56
N GLY A 50 -6.43 -26.51 -16.24
CA GLY A 50 -6.43 -25.19 -15.61
C GLY A 50 -5.29 -24.97 -14.62
N VAL A 51 -5.58 -24.22 -13.56
CA VAL A 51 -4.58 -23.86 -12.53
C VAL A 51 -4.07 -25.09 -11.78
N GLU A 52 -4.92 -26.10 -11.55
CA GLU A 52 -4.59 -27.29 -10.76
C GLU A 52 -3.51 -28.14 -11.44
N ALA A 53 -3.67 -28.42 -12.73
CA ALA A 53 -2.68 -29.15 -13.51
C ALA A 53 -1.33 -28.42 -13.60
N CYS A 54 -1.36 -27.09 -13.71
CA CYS A 54 -0.13 -26.29 -13.79
C CYS A 54 0.57 -26.14 -12.44
N LEU A 55 -0.15 -26.14 -11.31
CA LEU A 55 0.47 -26.05 -9.98
C LEU A 55 1.37 -27.25 -9.68
N ALA A 56 0.99 -28.45 -10.14
CA ALA A 56 1.81 -29.66 -9.96
C ALA A 56 3.13 -29.61 -10.76
N LEU A 57 3.13 -28.90 -11.89
CA LEU A 57 4.25 -28.84 -12.84
C LEU A 57 5.11 -27.57 -12.69
N LEU A 58 4.63 -26.57 -11.96
CA LEU A 58 5.29 -25.27 -11.75
C LEU A 58 5.55 -25.03 -10.25
N PRO A 59 6.43 -25.82 -9.62
CA PRO A 59 6.76 -25.63 -8.21
C PRO A 59 7.36 -24.24 -7.98
N GLY A 60 6.78 -23.50 -7.04
CA GLY A 60 7.20 -22.13 -6.71
C GLY A 60 6.40 -21.02 -7.40
N ARG A 61 5.41 -21.36 -8.24
CA ARG A 61 4.39 -20.41 -8.71
C ARG A 61 3.13 -20.54 -7.86
N SER A 62 2.52 -19.40 -7.51
CA SER A 62 1.22 -19.40 -6.86
C SER A 62 0.10 -19.51 -7.90
N ALA A 63 -1.07 -20.04 -7.50
CA ALA A 63 -2.24 -20.15 -8.39
C ALA A 63 -2.59 -18.82 -9.07
N VAL A 64 -2.56 -17.73 -8.31
CA VAL A 64 -2.82 -16.38 -8.83
C VAL A 64 -1.80 -15.98 -9.89
N ALA A 65 -0.53 -16.34 -9.71
CA ALA A 65 0.51 -16.05 -10.71
C ALA A 65 0.28 -16.83 -12.01
N ILE A 66 -0.04 -18.12 -11.91
CA ILE A 66 -0.36 -18.99 -13.05
C ILE A 66 -1.57 -18.46 -13.81
N TYR A 67 -2.66 -18.15 -13.09
CA TYR A 67 -3.88 -17.60 -13.68
C TYR A 67 -3.63 -16.27 -14.40
N ASN A 68 -2.94 -15.33 -13.75
CA ASN A 68 -2.66 -14.02 -14.34
C ASN A 68 -1.77 -14.15 -15.57
N HIS A 69 -0.77 -15.03 -15.55
CA HIS A 69 0.12 -15.22 -16.71
C HIS A 69 -0.59 -15.92 -17.86
N ALA A 70 -1.40 -16.93 -17.59
CA ALA A 70 -2.23 -17.57 -18.60
C ALA A 70 -3.21 -16.57 -19.23
N SER A 71 -3.80 -15.69 -18.42
CA SER A 71 -4.65 -14.59 -18.91
C SER A 71 -3.88 -13.59 -19.78
N SER A 72 -2.63 -13.25 -19.46
CA SER A 72 -1.81 -12.37 -20.31
C SER A 72 -1.37 -13.04 -21.61
N LEU A 73 -1.23 -14.37 -21.62
CA LEU A 73 -0.95 -15.16 -22.82
C LEU A 73 -2.23 -15.52 -23.61
N GLY A 74 -3.41 -15.14 -23.12
CA GLY A 74 -4.69 -15.46 -23.74
C GLY A 74 -5.13 -16.92 -23.63
N ILE A 75 -4.40 -17.76 -22.87
CA ILE A 75 -4.66 -19.19 -22.74
C ILE A 75 -5.88 -19.38 -21.82
N GLN A 76 -6.90 -20.04 -22.34
CA GLN A 76 -8.10 -20.36 -21.56
C GLN A 76 -7.95 -21.73 -20.91
N ALA A 77 -8.40 -21.83 -19.66
CA ALA A 77 -8.61 -23.13 -19.02
C ALA A 77 -9.71 -23.89 -19.78
N PRO A 78 -9.81 -25.23 -19.66
CA PRO A 78 -10.98 -25.92 -20.18
C PRO A 78 -12.20 -25.23 -19.57
N ALA A 79 -13.34 -25.29 -20.25
CA ALA A 79 -14.60 -25.02 -19.59
C ALA A 79 -14.82 -26.13 -18.55
N THR A 80 -14.05 -26.12 -17.44
CA THR A 80 -14.53 -26.56 -16.14
C THR A 80 -15.94 -26.05 -16.14
N GLN A 81 -16.93 -26.95 -16.01
CA GLN A 81 -18.32 -26.54 -15.80
C GLN A 81 -18.19 -25.37 -14.85
N LYS A 82 -18.36 -24.13 -15.36
CA LYS A 82 -18.17 -22.94 -14.55
C LYS A 82 -18.98 -23.33 -13.36
N HIS A 83 -18.37 -23.55 -12.19
CA HIS A 83 -19.18 -23.83 -11.02
C HIS A 83 -20.19 -22.73 -11.14
N ASP A 84 -21.43 -23.15 -11.36
CA ASP A 84 -22.47 -22.23 -11.72
C ASP A 84 -22.81 -21.67 -10.34
N PHE A 85 -21.88 -20.92 -9.75
CA PHE A 85 -22.07 -19.55 -9.40
C PHE A 85 -22.79 -18.83 -10.57
N ARG A 86 -23.94 -19.37 -11.06
CA ARG A 86 -25.14 -18.57 -11.27
C ARG A 86 -25.09 -17.66 -10.10
N ARG A 87 -24.68 -16.41 -10.36
CA ARG A 87 -24.50 -15.40 -9.33
C ARG A 87 -25.71 -15.55 -8.46
N GLN A 88 -25.57 -16.13 -7.25
CA GLN A 88 -26.71 -16.66 -6.53
C GLN A 88 -27.71 -15.52 -6.46
N ARG A 89 -28.86 -15.68 -7.14
CA ARG A 89 -29.74 -14.55 -7.39
C ARG A 89 -30.51 -14.31 -6.12
N TRP A 90 -29.92 -13.50 -5.26
CA TRP A 90 -30.51 -13.10 -3.99
C TRP A 90 -31.80 -12.33 -4.24
N THR A 91 -32.93 -12.98 -3.96
CA THR A 91 -34.25 -12.38 -3.99
C THR A 91 -34.50 -11.57 -2.72
N SER A 92 -35.20 -10.44 -2.88
CA SER A 92 -35.78 -9.68 -1.78
C SER A 92 -37.17 -10.21 -1.47
N SER A 93 -37.58 -10.14 -0.20
CA SER A 93 -38.95 -10.33 0.26
C SER A 93 -39.31 -9.21 1.22
N ASP A 94 -40.61 -8.93 1.40
CA ASP A 94 -41.07 -7.89 2.30
C ASP A 94 -40.63 -8.13 3.75
N HIS A 95 -40.58 -9.40 4.17
CA HIS A 95 -40.02 -9.77 5.47
C HIS A 95 -38.56 -9.32 5.61
N ILE A 96 -37.70 -9.65 4.65
CA ILE A 96 -36.29 -9.24 4.66
C ILE A 96 -36.17 -7.72 4.67
N ASP A 97 -36.94 -7.03 3.82
CA ASP A 97 -36.91 -5.57 3.75
C ASP A 97 -37.41 -4.92 5.04
N SER A 98 -38.40 -5.50 5.72
CA SER A 98 -38.90 -4.99 7.02
C SER A 98 -37.84 -5.08 8.12
N VAL A 99 -37.07 -6.17 8.15
CA VAL A 99 -35.96 -6.34 9.10
C VAL A 99 -34.85 -5.35 8.77
N ILE A 100 -34.49 -5.18 7.49
CA ILE A 100 -33.51 -4.18 7.06
C ILE A 100 -33.99 -2.77 7.46
N ARG A 101 -35.24 -2.40 7.18
CA ARG A 101 -35.81 -1.10 7.58
C ARG A 101 -35.70 -0.89 9.09
N ARG A 102 -36.08 -1.90 9.89
CA ARG A 102 -36.02 -1.83 11.36
C ARG A 102 -34.59 -1.58 11.85
N THR A 103 -33.60 -2.30 11.31
CA THR A 103 -32.19 -2.09 11.70
C THR A 103 -31.69 -0.70 11.35
N TYR A 104 -32.12 -0.14 10.21
CA TYR A 104 -31.71 1.20 9.75
C TYR A 104 -32.59 2.35 10.29
N GLN A 105 -33.58 2.08 11.15
CA GLN A 105 -34.32 3.15 11.87
C GLN A 105 -33.38 3.99 12.74
N ARG A 106 -32.29 3.37 13.21
CA ARG A 106 -31.17 4.02 13.87
C ARG A 106 -29.90 3.76 13.08
N THR A 107 -28.86 4.53 13.35
CA THR A 107 -27.52 4.23 12.84
C THR A 107 -27.06 2.86 13.38
N PRO A 108 -26.83 1.84 12.53
CA PRO A 108 -26.42 0.52 13.00
C PRO A 108 -25.03 0.58 13.64
N ALA A 109 -24.85 -0.11 14.76
CA ALA A 109 -23.56 -0.21 15.43
C ALA A 109 -22.61 -1.18 14.68
N LYS A 110 -21.33 -1.15 15.04
CA LYS A 110 -20.31 -2.04 14.46
C LYS A 110 -20.72 -3.51 14.67
N GLY A 111 -20.73 -4.30 13.60
CA GLY A 111 -21.09 -5.72 13.64
C GLY A 111 -22.59 -6.02 13.52
N GLU A 112 -23.49 -5.04 13.75
CA GLU A 112 -24.94 -5.29 13.65
C GLU A 112 -25.38 -5.64 12.23
N ILE A 113 -24.76 -5.04 11.21
CA ILE A 113 -25.04 -5.37 9.80
C ILE A 113 -24.55 -6.79 9.49
N ASP A 114 -23.50 -7.28 10.15
CA ASP A 114 -23.01 -8.64 9.98
C ASP A 114 -23.95 -9.65 10.65
N ALA A 115 -24.44 -9.34 11.86
CA ALA A 115 -25.48 -10.13 12.51
C ALA A 115 -26.79 -10.15 11.69
N LEU A 116 -27.20 -9.01 11.14
CA LEU A 116 -28.35 -8.91 10.24
C LEU A 116 -28.16 -9.79 8.99
N ALA A 117 -26.97 -9.72 8.37
CA ALA A 117 -26.62 -10.52 7.20
C ALA A 117 -26.77 -12.03 7.47
N VAL A 118 -26.29 -12.48 8.63
CA VAL A 118 -26.47 -13.87 9.09
C VAL A 118 -27.96 -14.18 9.30
N ALA A 119 -28.70 -13.31 10.00
CA ALA A 119 -30.11 -13.52 10.34
C ALA A 119 -31.02 -13.61 9.10
N VAL A 120 -30.77 -12.81 8.06
CA VAL A 120 -31.55 -12.86 6.81
C VAL A 120 -30.98 -13.88 5.80
N ASN A 121 -29.91 -14.60 6.17
CA ASN A 121 -29.17 -15.50 5.30
C ASN A 121 -28.79 -14.84 3.96
N ARG A 122 -28.17 -13.66 4.03
CA ARG A 122 -27.70 -12.89 2.87
C ARG A 122 -26.29 -12.37 3.12
N PRO A 123 -25.44 -12.27 2.08
CA PRO A 123 -24.14 -11.62 2.23
C PRO A 123 -24.29 -10.16 2.67
N ARG A 124 -23.38 -9.70 3.53
CA ARG A 124 -23.32 -8.30 4.02
C ARG A 124 -23.44 -7.27 2.89
N TRP A 125 -22.68 -7.46 1.80
CA TRP A 125 -22.71 -6.53 0.66
C TRP A 125 -24.11 -6.43 0.03
N TRP A 126 -24.88 -7.52 0.01
CA TRP A 126 -26.22 -7.54 -0.55
C TRP A 126 -27.19 -6.76 0.33
N VAL A 127 -27.10 -6.95 1.66
CA VAL A 127 -27.89 -6.22 2.64
C VAL A 127 -27.62 -4.72 2.55
N THR A 128 -26.35 -4.29 2.53
CA THR A 128 -26.01 -2.87 2.36
C THR A 128 -26.53 -2.33 1.04
N LYS A 129 -26.38 -3.08 -0.06
CA LYS A 129 -26.90 -2.68 -1.38
C LYS A 129 -28.44 -2.58 -1.39
N ARG A 130 -29.13 -3.49 -0.70
CA ARG A 130 -30.59 -3.47 -0.58
C ARG A 130 -31.04 -2.27 0.26
N ALA A 131 -30.37 -1.99 1.37
CA ALA A 131 -30.63 -0.80 2.19
C ALA A 131 -30.48 0.50 1.38
N SER A 132 -29.42 0.62 0.56
CA SER A 132 -29.27 1.75 -0.37
C SER A 132 -30.41 1.81 -1.39
N LYS A 133 -30.85 0.67 -1.96
CA LYS A 133 -31.98 0.62 -2.91
C LYS A 133 -33.31 1.01 -2.26
N LEU A 134 -33.48 0.72 -0.96
CA LEU A 134 -34.63 1.13 -0.16
C LEU A 134 -34.58 2.59 0.30
N GLY A 135 -33.50 3.33 -0.03
CA GLY A 135 -33.33 4.73 0.39
C GLY A 135 -32.95 4.90 1.86
N LEU A 136 -32.52 3.82 2.54
CA LEU A 136 -32.15 3.84 3.96
C LEU A 136 -30.73 4.34 4.22
N VAL A 137 -29.93 4.49 3.16
CA VAL A 137 -28.54 4.94 3.23
C VAL A 137 -28.37 6.11 2.27
N THR A 138 -27.83 7.22 2.77
CA THR A 138 -27.49 8.38 1.94
C THR A 138 -26.48 7.98 0.86
N PRO A 139 -26.77 8.22 -0.44
CA PRO A 139 -25.84 7.96 -1.52
C PRO A 139 -24.50 8.68 -1.28
N ARG A 140 -23.40 7.97 -1.49
CA ARG A 140 -22.08 8.60 -1.50
C ARG A 140 -21.90 9.35 -2.81
N PHE A 141 -21.94 10.67 -2.78
CA PHE A 141 -21.61 11.49 -3.94
C PHE A 141 -20.11 11.40 -4.25
N LYS A 142 -19.78 11.34 -5.55
CA LYS A 142 -18.39 11.37 -6.02
C LYS A 142 -17.84 12.77 -5.74
N GLU A 143 -16.63 12.85 -5.20
CA GLU A 143 -15.95 14.13 -5.03
C GLU A 143 -15.81 14.84 -6.39
N PRO A 144 -15.93 16.19 -6.43
CA PRO A 144 -15.74 16.94 -7.66
C PRO A 144 -14.33 16.74 -8.23
N ALA A 145 -14.16 16.97 -9.54
CA ALA A 145 -12.86 16.92 -10.17
C ALA A 145 -11.88 17.92 -9.51
N TRP A 146 -10.58 17.64 -9.57
CA TRP A 146 -9.56 18.55 -9.08
C TRP A 146 -9.41 19.74 -10.03
N THR A 147 -9.57 20.94 -9.51
CA THR A 147 -9.34 22.19 -10.24
C THR A 147 -7.85 22.45 -10.42
N GLU A 148 -7.49 23.38 -11.30
CA GLU A 148 -6.10 23.79 -11.51
C GLU A 148 -5.49 24.44 -10.27
N ALA A 149 -6.21 25.40 -9.66
CA ALA A 149 -5.80 26.03 -8.42
C ALA A 149 -5.53 25.01 -7.27
N GLU A 150 -6.34 23.96 -7.17
CA GLU A 150 -6.09 22.90 -6.18
C GLU A 150 -4.81 22.10 -6.51
N ARG A 151 -4.50 21.87 -7.79
CA ARG A 151 -3.29 21.18 -8.21
C ARG A 151 -2.05 22.02 -7.93
N ASP A 152 -2.11 23.33 -8.17
CA ASP A 152 -0.99 24.25 -7.91
C ASP A 152 -0.67 24.33 -6.43
N ILE A 153 -1.70 24.54 -5.59
CA ILE A 153 -1.56 24.50 -4.12
C ILE A 153 -0.92 23.19 -3.69
N LEU A 154 -1.36 22.07 -4.28
CA LEU A 154 -0.86 20.76 -3.92
C LEU A 154 0.59 20.57 -4.35
N HIS A 155 0.96 20.97 -5.57
CA HIS A 155 2.32 20.92 -6.09
C HIS A 155 3.29 21.68 -5.17
N ASP A 156 2.97 22.92 -4.85
CA ASP A 156 3.86 23.81 -4.08
C ASP A 156 4.03 23.37 -2.63
N ASN A 157 3.04 22.66 -2.08
CA ASN A 157 3.01 22.30 -0.67
C ASN A 157 3.17 20.81 -0.39
N PHE A 158 3.41 19.97 -1.40
CA PHE A 158 3.44 18.51 -1.21
C PHE A 158 4.60 18.00 -0.34
N HIS A 159 5.65 18.81 -0.18
CA HIS A 159 6.75 18.57 0.77
C HIS A 159 6.26 18.56 2.24
N ARG A 160 5.10 19.18 2.53
CA ARG A 160 4.48 19.24 3.86
C ARG A 160 3.60 18.00 4.13
N SER A 161 3.14 17.87 5.38
CA SER A 161 2.19 16.80 5.73
C SER A 161 0.83 17.01 5.06
N ALA A 162 0.13 15.91 4.73
CA ALA A 162 -1.19 15.97 4.09
C ALA A 162 -2.20 16.79 4.89
N LYS A 163 -2.15 16.71 6.23
CA LYS A 163 -2.94 17.53 7.17
C LYS A 163 -2.67 19.03 7.03
N THR A 164 -1.42 19.42 6.84
CA THR A 164 -1.05 20.83 6.61
C THR A 164 -1.54 21.30 5.24
N VAL A 165 -1.35 20.50 4.20
CA VAL A 165 -1.87 20.80 2.85
C VAL A 165 -3.40 20.89 2.87
N GLN A 166 -4.07 20.01 3.61
CA GLN A 166 -5.52 20.09 3.79
C GLN A 166 -5.96 21.41 4.43
N ARG A 167 -5.21 21.90 5.43
CA ARG A 167 -5.49 23.20 6.05
C ARG A 167 -5.31 24.35 5.05
N ILE A 168 -4.28 24.28 4.19
CA ILE A 168 -4.04 25.28 3.14
C ILE A 168 -5.18 25.28 2.13
N LEU A 169 -5.55 24.10 1.61
CA LEU A 169 -6.70 23.94 0.71
C LEU A 169 -7.99 24.49 1.34
N LYS A 170 -8.24 24.17 2.62
CA LYS A 170 -9.41 24.68 3.36
C LYS A 170 -9.42 26.21 3.45
N ARG A 171 -8.27 26.84 3.69
CA ARG A 171 -8.16 28.31 3.70
C ARG A 171 -8.40 28.92 2.31
N ALA A 172 -8.03 28.20 1.26
CA ALA A 172 -8.31 28.58 -0.13
C ALA A 172 -9.75 28.23 -0.58
N GLY A 173 -10.60 27.74 0.32
CA GLY A 173 -12.01 27.40 0.02
C GLY A 173 -12.25 25.99 -0.50
N PHE A 174 -11.22 25.15 -0.57
CA PHE A 174 -11.31 23.77 -1.08
C PHE A 174 -11.38 22.74 0.04
N VAL A 175 -12.26 21.75 -0.09
CA VAL A 175 -12.42 20.68 0.90
C VAL A 175 -11.99 19.35 0.28
N ARG A 176 -10.82 18.85 0.72
CA ARG A 176 -10.26 17.56 0.29
C ARG A 176 -9.84 16.72 1.49
N THR A 177 -9.98 15.40 1.37
CA THR A 177 -9.48 14.46 2.39
C THR A 177 -7.96 14.31 2.30
N GLU A 178 -7.29 13.97 3.40
CA GLU A 178 -5.83 13.73 3.41
C GLU A 178 -5.42 12.61 2.44
N THR A 179 -6.28 11.59 2.29
CA THR A 179 -6.11 10.51 1.32
C THR A 179 -6.19 11.03 -0.11
N ALA A 180 -7.19 11.86 -0.43
CA ALA A 180 -7.33 12.46 -1.75
C ALA A 180 -6.10 13.32 -2.11
N ILE A 181 -5.61 14.14 -1.17
CA ILE A 181 -4.39 14.93 -1.34
C ILE A 181 -3.18 14.03 -1.62
N THR A 182 -2.99 12.97 -0.83
CA THR A 182 -1.86 12.04 -1.03
C THR A 182 -1.93 11.33 -2.39
N VAL A 183 -3.11 10.87 -2.79
CA VAL A 183 -3.31 10.21 -4.09
C VAL A 183 -3.07 11.18 -5.23
N MET A 184 -3.60 12.40 -5.12
CA MET A 184 -3.45 13.41 -6.17
C MET A 184 -2.00 13.84 -6.32
N GLY A 185 -1.26 14.11 -5.24
CA GLY A 185 0.15 14.48 -5.35
C GLY A 185 1.02 13.42 -5.99
N LYS A 186 0.78 12.13 -5.66
CA LYS A 186 1.45 11.03 -6.36
C LYS A 186 1.14 11.01 -7.86
N ARG A 187 -0.09 11.32 -8.26
CA ARG A 187 -0.49 11.38 -9.69
C ARG A 187 0.11 12.57 -10.43
N LEU A 188 0.33 13.68 -9.74
CA LEU A 188 0.99 14.86 -10.29
C LEU A 188 2.53 14.74 -10.30
N GLY A 189 3.09 13.65 -9.77
CA GLY A 189 4.54 13.53 -9.60
C GLY A 189 5.12 14.53 -8.60
N ALA A 190 4.29 15.12 -7.74
CA ALA A 190 4.77 16.08 -6.75
C ALA A 190 5.70 15.38 -5.75
N THR A 191 6.81 16.03 -5.44
CA THR A 191 7.88 15.47 -4.61
C THR A 191 7.66 15.81 -3.14
N ARG A 192 7.98 14.86 -2.25
CA ARG A 192 7.89 15.03 -0.78
C ARG A 192 9.22 15.44 -0.14
N GLU A 193 10.25 15.56 -0.96
CA GLU A 193 11.57 16.01 -0.57
C GLU A 193 11.52 17.52 -0.36
N ASP A 194 12.07 17.97 0.75
CA ASP A 194 12.21 19.39 1.07
C ASP A 194 13.64 19.78 0.72
N PRO A 195 13.86 20.74 -0.20
CA PRO A 195 15.21 21.12 -0.62
C PRO A 195 16.10 21.64 0.52
N HIS A 196 15.51 22.15 1.61
CA HIS A 196 16.24 22.83 2.68
C HIS A 196 16.35 21.99 3.95
N HIS A 197 15.66 20.84 4.01
CA HIS A 197 15.62 20.03 5.22
C HIS A 197 15.90 18.56 4.95
N VAL A 198 16.69 17.97 5.84
CA VAL A 198 17.00 16.55 5.84
C VAL A 198 16.50 15.89 7.12
N THR A 199 16.15 14.61 7.00
CA THR A 199 15.87 13.78 8.19
C THR A 199 17.16 13.31 8.83
N ALA A 200 17.14 12.94 10.12
CA ALA A 200 18.33 12.37 10.77
C ALA A 200 18.86 11.11 10.05
N HIS A 201 17.97 10.30 9.46
CA HIS A 201 18.38 9.14 8.69
C HIS A 201 18.99 9.53 7.35
N GLY A 202 18.38 10.48 6.63
CA GLY A 202 18.93 11.02 5.39
C GLY A 202 20.30 11.67 5.60
N LEU A 203 20.44 12.47 6.65
CA LEU A 203 21.73 13.05 7.03
C LEU A 203 22.76 11.97 7.39
N ALA A 204 22.35 10.90 8.08
CA ALA A 204 23.26 9.80 8.40
C ALA A 204 23.80 9.12 7.13
N THR A 205 22.95 8.90 6.12
CA THR A 205 23.36 8.39 4.81
C THR A 205 24.35 9.33 4.12
N LEU A 206 24.05 10.63 4.07
CA LEU A 206 24.91 11.64 3.46
C LEU A 206 26.26 11.78 4.17
N MET A 207 26.28 11.62 5.49
CA MET A 207 27.48 11.72 6.31
C MET A 207 28.27 10.41 6.41
N GLY A 208 27.76 9.31 5.85
CA GLY A 208 28.38 7.99 5.95
C GLY A 208 28.45 7.44 7.38
N VAL A 209 27.48 7.78 8.23
CA VAL A 209 27.40 7.36 9.64
C VAL A 209 26.08 6.64 9.97
N GLY A 210 25.99 6.04 11.16
CA GLY A 210 24.74 5.46 11.64
C GLY A 210 23.74 6.51 12.14
N ALA A 211 22.45 6.25 11.99
CA ALA A 211 21.38 7.17 12.45
C ALA A 211 21.41 7.49 13.95
N LYS A 212 21.94 6.56 14.77
CA LYS A 212 22.16 6.79 16.21
C LYS A 212 23.22 7.86 16.47
N THR A 213 24.24 7.96 15.63
CA THR A 213 25.29 8.99 15.74
C THR A 213 24.70 10.38 15.53
N VAL A 214 23.92 10.57 14.45
CA VAL A 214 23.23 11.83 14.18
C VAL A 214 22.25 12.18 15.30
N THR A 215 21.48 11.19 15.77
CA THR A 215 20.58 11.40 16.91
C THR A 215 21.36 11.81 18.17
N GLY A 216 22.54 11.23 18.39
CA GLY A 216 23.46 11.58 19.47
C GLY A 216 23.99 13.02 19.38
N TRP A 217 24.30 13.51 18.17
CA TRP A 217 24.67 14.92 17.98
C TRP A 217 23.53 15.87 18.34
N ILE A 218 22.29 15.50 17.99
CA ILE A 218 21.10 16.27 18.33
C ILE A 218 20.85 16.27 19.85
N THR A 219 20.91 15.10 20.50
CA THR A 219 20.65 15.01 21.94
C THR A 219 21.71 15.70 22.79
N ARG A 220 22.96 15.77 22.31
CA ARG A 220 24.05 16.54 22.95
C ARG A 220 24.01 18.04 22.64
N GLY A 221 23.06 18.50 21.82
CA GLY A 221 22.91 19.91 21.44
C GLY A 221 23.94 20.41 20.43
N LEU A 222 24.74 19.53 19.83
CA LEU A 222 25.73 19.89 18.79
C LEU A 222 25.06 20.22 17.46
N LEU A 223 23.99 19.49 17.11
CA LEU A 223 23.23 19.69 15.89
C LEU A 223 21.81 20.16 16.21
N ARG A 224 21.45 21.34 15.73
CA ARG A 224 20.09 21.88 15.89
C ARG A 224 19.12 21.13 14.98
N ALA A 225 18.04 20.64 15.57
CA ALA A 225 16.99 19.93 14.85
C ALA A 225 15.62 20.22 15.47
N ARG A 226 14.59 20.25 14.63
CA ARG A 226 13.19 20.31 15.07
C ARG A 226 12.53 18.95 14.87
N ARG A 227 11.31 18.80 15.35
CA ARG A 227 10.45 17.64 15.07
C ARG A 227 9.61 17.93 13.83
N ARG A 228 9.54 16.98 12.89
CA ARG A 228 8.82 17.15 11.60
C ARG A 228 7.31 17.31 11.80
N GLY A 229 6.77 16.87 12.94
CA GLY A 229 5.34 16.89 13.23
C GLY A 229 4.59 15.78 12.50
N THR A 230 5.23 14.61 12.33
CA THR A 230 4.55 13.43 11.82
C THR A 230 3.75 12.76 12.94
N GLU A 231 2.55 12.26 12.64
CA GLU A 231 1.72 11.50 13.59
C GLU A 231 2.22 10.05 13.78
N ARG A 232 3.54 9.83 13.64
CA ARG A 232 4.14 8.49 13.77
C ARG A 232 4.16 8.08 15.24
N THR A 233 3.74 6.84 15.49
CA THR A 233 3.75 6.27 16.84
C THR A 233 5.15 5.81 17.26
N VAL A 234 5.36 5.55 18.55
CA VAL A 234 6.63 5.02 19.08
C VAL A 234 7.02 3.71 18.39
N ALA A 235 6.05 2.82 18.14
CA ALA A 235 6.27 1.58 17.40
C ALA A 235 6.73 1.81 15.94
N GLN A 236 6.41 2.96 15.36
CA GLN A 236 6.85 3.37 14.03
C GLN A 236 8.17 4.15 14.06
N GLY A 237 8.91 4.14 15.18
CA GLY A 237 10.16 4.87 15.35
C GLY A 237 10.00 6.34 15.75
N GLY A 238 8.79 6.76 16.14
CA GLY A 238 8.49 8.11 16.61
C GLY A 238 8.58 9.19 15.53
N ASP A 239 8.45 10.45 15.96
CA ASP A 239 8.53 11.58 15.03
C ASP A 239 9.96 11.84 14.56
N GLN A 240 10.09 12.11 13.27
CA GLN A 240 11.38 12.29 12.63
C GLN A 240 11.99 13.65 12.99
N HIS A 241 13.31 13.67 13.16
CA HIS A 241 14.05 14.93 13.22
C HIS A 241 14.01 15.60 11.85
N TRP A 242 13.86 16.92 11.87
CA TRP A 242 13.81 17.81 10.72
C TRP A 242 14.93 18.84 10.89
N ILE A 243 15.97 18.72 10.08
CA ILE A 243 17.24 19.40 10.26
C ILE A 243 17.45 20.32 9.06
N HIS A 244 17.62 21.62 9.31
CA HIS A 244 17.86 22.58 8.23
C HIS A 244 19.28 22.44 7.71
N LEU A 245 19.50 22.51 6.39
CA LEU A 245 20.84 22.39 5.80
C LEU A 245 21.83 23.42 6.36
N ARG A 246 21.39 24.66 6.62
CA ARG A 246 22.19 25.68 7.32
C ARG A 246 22.72 25.25 8.69
N ASP A 247 21.91 24.52 9.46
CA ASP A 247 22.28 24.05 10.79
C ASP A 247 23.27 22.88 10.66
N VAL A 248 23.12 22.04 9.62
CA VAL A 248 24.09 21.00 9.25
C VAL A 248 25.43 21.62 8.86
N ARG A 249 25.41 22.65 8.00
CA ARG A 249 26.61 23.37 7.57
C ARG A 249 27.36 23.97 8.76
N SER A 250 26.65 24.70 9.62
CA SER A 250 27.21 25.29 10.84
C SER A 250 27.81 24.22 11.75
N PHE A 251 27.09 23.12 11.97
CA PHE A 251 27.59 21.99 12.76
C PHE A 251 28.90 21.40 12.21
N ILE A 252 29.02 21.18 10.89
CA ILE A 252 30.24 20.62 10.29
C ILE A 252 31.42 21.57 10.45
N ILE A 253 31.20 22.88 10.25
CA ILE A 253 32.24 23.90 10.40
C ILE A 253 32.73 23.95 11.85
N ASP A 254 31.82 24.00 12.81
CA ASP A 254 32.13 24.13 14.23
C ASP A 254 32.69 22.84 14.85
N ASN A 255 32.42 21.68 14.24
CA ASN A 255 32.76 20.36 14.77
C ASN A 255 33.55 19.50 13.77
N ALA A 256 34.44 20.11 12.99
CA ALA A 256 35.21 19.43 11.95
C ALA A 256 36.00 18.21 12.49
N ALA A 257 36.45 18.24 13.75
CA ALA A 257 37.15 17.11 14.39
C ALA A 257 36.24 15.89 14.67
N VAL A 258 34.92 16.11 14.82
CA VAL A 258 33.93 15.06 15.10
C VAL A 258 33.41 14.41 13.81
N VAL A 259 33.52 15.12 12.68
CA VAL A 259 33.00 14.70 11.38
C VAL A 259 34.11 14.08 10.53
N ASP A 260 33.98 12.79 10.20
CA ASP A 260 34.89 12.12 9.27
C ASP A 260 34.53 12.48 7.82
N ILE A 261 35.08 13.58 7.31
CA ILE A 261 34.83 14.10 5.95
C ILE A 261 35.08 13.05 4.86
N ARG A 262 35.97 12.07 5.10
CA ARG A 262 36.28 11.00 4.13
C ARG A 262 35.09 10.09 3.83
N LYS A 263 34.11 10.03 4.74
CA LYS A 263 32.91 9.19 4.60
C LYS A 263 31.70 9.95 4.07
N VAL A 264 31.77 11.28 4.05
CA VAL A 264 30.69 12.13 3.60
C VAL A 264 30.56 12.02 2.07
N ASP A 265 29.33 12.05 1.57
CA ASP A 265 29.06 12.16 0.14
C ASP A 265 29.70 13.43 -0.41
N LYS A 266 30.64 13.26 -1.33
CA LYS A 266 31.51 14.34 -1.81
C LYS A 266 30.75 15.42 -2.57
N PHE A 267 29.77 15.02 -3.38
CA PHE A 267 29.02 15.95 -4.21
C PHE A 267 28.06 16.78 -3.37
N TRP A 268 27.33 16.11 -2.47
CA TRP A 268 26.46 16.79 -1.52
C TRP A 268 27.25 17.71 -0.57
N PHE A 269 28.43 17.29 -0.10
CA PHE A 269 29.25 18.13 0.77
C PHE A 269 29.72 19.41 0.08
N ILE A 270 30.13 19.32 -1.19
CA ILE A 270 30.48 20.49 -2.00
C ILE A 270 29.28 21.42 -2.13
N ASP A 271 28.12 20.88 -2.50
CA ASP A 271 26.87 21.64 -2.65
C ASP A 271 26.50 22.38 -1.35
N LEU A 272 26.55 21.67 -0.22
CA LEU A 272 26.24 22.20 1.11
C LEU A 272 27.13 23.38 1.52
N VAL A 273 28.42 23.32 1.20
CA VAL A 273 29.40 24.34 1.61
C VAL A 273 29.45 25.50 0.62
N ALA A 274 29.25 25.22 -0.67
CA ALA A 274 29.31 26.22 -1.74
C ALA A 274 28.07 27.12 -1.80
N HIS A 275 26.90 26.63 -1.41
CA HIS A 275 25.66 27.38 -1.47
C HIS A 275 25.20 27.88 -0.09
N ASN A 276 24.65 29.10 -0.04
CA ASN A 276 23.96 29.61 1.13
C ASN A 276 22.53 29.05 1.15
N HIS A 277 22.20 28.31 2.19
CA HIS A 277 20.87 27.76 2.43
C HIS A 277 20.16 28.66 3.45
N ASP A 278 19.59 29.79 3.01
CA ASP A 278 18.90 30.75 3.89
C ASP A 278 17.51 30.25 4.33
#